data_AF-A0A249MZV3-F1
#
_entry.id   AF-A0A249MZV3-F1
#
_cell.length_a   1.000
_cell.length_b   1.000
_cell.length_c   1.000
_cell.angle_alpha   90.00
_cell.angle_beta   90.00
_cell.angle_gamma   90.00
#
_symmetry.space_group_name_H-M   'P 1'
#
loop_
_entity.id
_entity.type
_entity.pdbx_description
1 polymer ?
#
loop_
_entity_poly.entity_id
_entity_poly.type
_entity_poly.pdbx_seq_one_letter_code
_entity_poly.pdbx_strand_id
1 'polypeptide(L)'
;MLTPAQLRAARALLGIDQRTLAERAGVSLPTIQRMEAASDGYVRGVVDTLTKVVDALEREGIELIRENSVSTSGGRGVRLRDPTSPTLREPVRRTPDNASAS
;
A
#
# COMPACT_ATOMS: atom_id res chain seq x y z
N MET A 1 8.72 5.76 -0.12
CA MET A 1 9.41 4.45 -0.10
C MET A 1 9.04 3.69 1.16
N LEU A 2 8.70 2.40 1.02
CA LEU A 2 8.23 1.47 2.05
C LEU A 2 9.42 0.81 2.77
N THR A 3 9.28 0.52 4.07
CA THR A 3 10.23 -0.28 4.83
C THR A 3 9.67 -1.68 5.16
N PRO A 4 10.53 -2.68 5.43
CA PRO A 4 10.09 -4.01 5.89
C PRO A 4 9.25 -3.95 7.18
N ALA A 5 9.60 -3.04 8.10
CA ALA A 5 8.82 -2.81 9.32
C ALA A 5 7.41 -2.27 9.02
N GLN A 6 7.28 -1.30 8.11
CA GLN A 6 5.98 -0.79 7.67
C GLN A 6 5.13 -1.88 6.99
N LEU A 7 5.76 -2.76 6.20
CA LEU A 7 5.05 -3.88 5.56
C LEU A 7 4.48 -4.87 6.59
N ARG A 8 5.30 -5.29 7.57
CA ARG A 8 4.87 -6.19 8.66
C ARG A 8 3.77 -5.54 9.51
N ALA A 9 3.94 -4.26 9.86
CA ALA A 9 2.94 -3.52 10.63
C ALA A 9 1.60 -3.39 9.88
N ALA A 10 1.64 -3.11 8.58
CA ALA A 10 0.42 -3.04 7.76
C ALA A 10 -0.33 -4.37 7.72
N ARG A 11 0.37 -5.50 7.55
CA ARG A 11 -0.28 -6.81 7.65
C ARG A 11 -0.89 -7.07 9.02
N ALA A 12 -0.17 -6.71 10.09
CA ALA A 12 -0.67 -6.90 11.44
C ALA A 12 -1.96 -6.10 11.69
N LEU A 13 -2.04 -4.86 11.21
CA LEU A 13 -3.25 -4.04 11.28
C LEU A 13 -4.42 -4.62 10.47
N LEU A 14 -4.13 -5.21 9.31
CA LEU A 14 -5.13 -5.86 8.46
C LEU A 14 -5.53 -7.26 8.94
N GLY A 15 -4.80 -7.85 9.90
CA GLY A 15 -5.03 -9.22 10.35
C GLY A 15 -4.78 -10.29 9.27
N ILE A 16 -3.91 -10.01 8.28
CA ILE A 16 -3.64 -10.91 7.15
C ILE A 16 -2.24 -11.52 7.20
N ASP A 17 -2.09 -12.72 6.64
CA ASP A 17 -0.80 -13.40 6.47
C ASP A 17 -0.06 -12.93 5.19
N GLN A 18 1.18 -13.40 5.01
CA GLN A 18 2.01 -13.04 3.85
C GLN A 18 1.41 -13.54 2.53
N ARG A 19 0.74 -14.70 2.53
CA ARG A 19 0.13 -15.30 1.33
C ARG A 19 -1.06 -14.47 0.87
N THR A 20 -1.93 -14.09 1.79
CA THR A 20 -3.08 -13.22 1.53
C THR A 20 -2.62 -11.87 0.97
N LEU A 21 -1.55 -11.27 1.53
CA LEU A 21 -0.99 -10.04 0.98
C LEU A 21 -0.45 -10.24 -0.45
N ALA A 22 0.27 -11.34 -0.69
CA ALA A 22 0.82 -11.64 -2.02
C ALA A 22 -0.29 -11.76 -3.07
N GLU A 23 -1.37 -12.47 -2.75
CA GLU A 23 -2.56 -12.61 -3.59
C GLU A 23 -3.23 -11.26 -3.87
N ARG A 24 -3.48 -10.45 -2.83
CA ARG A 24 -4.11 -9.12 -2.96
C ARG A 24 -3.28 -8.13 -3.76
N ALA A 25 -1.95 -8.27 -3.72
CA ALA A 25 -1.01 -7.45 -4.48
C ALA A 25 -0.69 -8.00 -5.87
N GLY A 26 -1.12 -9.21 -6.22
CA GLY A 26 -0.79 -9.84 -7.50
C GLY A 26 0.71 -10.09 -7.67
N VAL A 27 1.40 -10.46 -6.58
CA VAL A 27 2.83 -10.79 -6.57
C VAL A 27 3.06 -12.18 -5.96
N SER A 28 4.26 -12.74 -6.15
CA SER A 28 4.59 -14.06 -5.58
C SER A 28 4.78 -13.99 -4.06
N LEU A 29 4.44 -15.07 -3.33
CA LEU A 29 4.75 -15.19 -1.90
C LEU A 29 6.24 -14.99 -1.58
N PRO A 30 7.21 -15.57 -2.34
CA PRO A 30 8.63 -15.29 -2.13
C PRO A 30 9.01 -13.82 -2.26
N THR A 31 8.29 -13.06 -3.09
CA THR A 31 8.47 -11.61 -3.18
C THR A 31 8.15 -10.95 -1.84
N ILE A 32 6.98 -11.20 -1.26
CA ILE A 32 6.60 -10.64 0.05
C ILE A 32 7.58 -11.07 1.15
N GLN A 33 7.98 -12.35 1.17
CA GLN A 33 8.97 -12.85 2.12
C GLN A 33 10.31 -12.11 2.04
N ARG A 34 10.84 -11.89 0.82
CA ARG A 34 12.06 -11.10 0.63
C ARG A 34 11.90 -9.64 1.09
N MET A 35 10.74 -9.03 0.79
CA MET A 35 10.45 -7.66 1.20
C MET A 35 10.38 -7.52 2.73
N GLU A 36 9.82 -8.51 3.45
CA GLU A 36 9.75 -8.52 4.92
C GLU A 36 11.06 -8.93 5.59
N ALA A 37 11.91 -9.73 4.93
CA ALA A 37 13.18 -10.21 5.48
C ALA A 37 14.35 -9.23 5.33
N ALA A 38 14.21 -8.18 4.52
CA ALA A 38 15.26 -7.19 4.35
C ALA A 38 15.60 -6.52 5.70
N SER A 39 16.88 -6.54 6.06
CA SER A 39 17.34 -6.19 7.41
C SER A 39 17.41 -4.68 7.65
N ASP A 40 17.68 -3.87 6.63
CA ASP A 40 17.81 -2.42 6.79
C ASP A 40 17.41 -1.60 5.56
N GLY A 41 16.86 -0.42 5.84
CA GLY A 41 16.51 0.58 4.85
C GLY A 41 15.18 0.32 4.12
N TYR A 42 15.15 0.70 2.85
CA TYR A 42 13.98 0.55 2.00
C TYR A 42 13.92 -0.84 1.41
N VAL A 43 12.70 -1.33 1.20
CA VAL A 43 12.51 -2.50 0.35
C VAL A 43 13.06 -2.19 -1.04
N ARG A 44 14.16 -2.86 -1.41
CA ARG A 44 14.80 -2.74 -2.73
C ARG A 44 14.18 -3.77 -3.66
N GLY A 45 13.74 -3.35 -4.84
CA GLY A 45 13.11 -4.22 -5.81
C GLY A 45 12.66 -3.48 -7.07
N VAL A 46 12.01 -4.23 -7.97
CA VAL A 46 11.38 -3.69 -9.17
C VAL A 46 10.28 -2.71 -8.75
N VAL A 47 10.33 -1.48 -9.27
CA VAL A 47 9.40 -0.39 -8.91
C VAL A 47 7.94 -0.83 -9.07
N ASP A 48 7.61 -1.54 -10.16
CA ASP A 48 6.27 -2.08 -10.43
C ASP A 48 5.76 -2.99 -9.29
N THR A 49 6.61 -3.87 -8.77
CA THR A 49 6.26 -4.76 -7.65
C THR A 49 6.01 -3.98 -6.37
N LEU A 50 6.82 -2.95 -6.11
CA LEU A 50 6.64 -2.10 -4.95
C LEU A 50 5.32 -1.32 -5.02
N THR A 51 5.00 -0.76 -6.19
CA THR A 51 3.73 -0.06 -6.44
C THR A 51 2.55 -0.98 -6.19
N LYS A 52 2.54 -2.18 -6.77
CA LYS A 52 1.47 -3.18 -6.55
C LYS A 52 1.21 -3.50 -5.08
N VAL A 53 2.27 -3.66 -4.28
CA VAL A 53 2.14 -3.93 -2.84
C VAL A 53 1.60 -2.72 -2.10
N VAL A 54 2.09 -1.51 -2.39
CA VAL A 54 1.57 -0.28 -1.77
C VAL A 54 0.10 -0.06 -2.11
N ASP A 55 -0.27 -0.17 -3.38
CA ASP A 55 -1.65 0.01 -3.85
C ASP A 55 -2.60 -1.01 -3.20
N ALA A 56 -2.16 -2.26 -3.04
CA ALA A 56 -2.94 -3.28 -2.35
C ALA A 56 -3.17 -2.92 -0.89
N LEU A 57 -2.14 -2.47 -0.16
CA LEU A 57 -2.29 -2.02 1.23
C LEU A 57 -3.27 -0.83 1.32
N GLU A 58 -3.13 0.15 0.43
CA GLU A 58 -3.98 1.34 0.39
C GLU A 58 -5.44 1.01 0.10
N ARG A 59 -5.70 0.09 -0.84
CA ARG A 59 -7.04 -0.40 -1.18
C ARG A 59 -7.70 -1.15 -0.02
N GLU A 60 -6.92 -1.81 0.82
CA GLU A 60 -7.40 -2.50 2.03
C GLU A 60 -7.56 -1.54 3.23
N GLY A 61 -7.34 -0.23 3.04
CA GLY A 61 -7.56 0.78 4.07
C GLY A 61 -6.33 1.11 4.90
N ILE A 62 -5.12 0.80 4.44
CA ILE A 62 -3.89 1.24 5.08
C ILE A 62 -3.44 2.59 4.52
N GLU A 63 -2.85 3.41 5.37
CA GLU A 63 -2.07 4.57 4.95
C GLU A 63 -0.66 4.49 5.51
N LEU A 64 0.32 4.64 4.61
CA LEU A 64 1.74 4.63 4.93
C LEU A 64 2.22 6.05 5.20
N ILE A 65 2.53 6.34 6.45
CA ILE A 65 3.06 7.64 6.88
C ILE A 65 4.54 7.69 6.51
N ARG A 66 4.93 8.74 5.78
CA ARG A 66 6.35 9.01 5.43
C ARG A 66 6.98 9.89 6.50
N GLU A 67 8.32 9.85 6.59
CA GLU A 67 9.12 10.59 7.58
C GLU A 67 8.70 12.06 7.79
N ASN A 68 8.36 12.75 6.69
CA ASN A 68 7.98 14.17 6.67
C ASN A 68 6.47 14.40 6.43
N SER A 69 5.64 13.38 6.63
CA SER A 69 4.19 13.52 6.58
C SER A 69 3.68 14.19 7.86
N VAL A 70 2.52 14.86 7.80
CA VAL A 70 1.89 15.51 8.97
C VAL A 70 1.53 14.43 9.99
N SER A 71 2.44 14.22 10.92
CA SER A 71 2.35 13.38 12.10
C SER A 71 2.83 14.27 13.25
N THR A 72 2.07 14.34 14.34
CA THR A 72 2.36 15.24 15.46
C THR A 72 3.77 15.06 16.04
N SER A 73 4.35 13.87 15.88
CA SER A 73 5.71 13.52 16.30
C SER A 73 6.71 13.28 15.14
N GLY A 74 6.27 13.42 13.88
CA GLY A 74 7.04 13.03 12.69
C GLY A 74 7.25 11.51 12.57
N GLY A 75 8.05 11.11 11.59
CA GLY A 75 8.50 9.73 11.44
C GLY A 75 7.63 8.82 10.58
N ARG A 76 8.22 7.70 10.14
CA ARG A 76 7.53 6.67 9.38
C ARG A 76 6.56 5.86 10.22
N GLY A 77 5.41 5.56 9.66
CA GLY A 77 4.36 4.81 10.36
C GLY A 77 3.38 4.14 9.43
N VAL A 78 2.42 3.46 10.03
CA VAL A 78 1.29 2.82 9.36
C VAL A 78 0.05 3.13 10.17
N ARG A 79 -1.03 3.56 9.51
CA ARG A 79 -2.33 3.76 10.15
C ARG A 79 -3.44 3.09 9.35
N LEU A 80 -4.51 2.74 10.05
CA LEU A 80 -5.79 2.49 9.39
C LEU A 80 -6.35 3.83 8.90
N ARG A 81 -6.86 3.85 7.67
CA ARG A 81 -7.64 4.96 7.16
C ARG A 81 -8.96 5.02 7.94
N ASP A 82 -9.40 6.23 8.23
CA ASP A 82 -10.73 6.44 8.78
C ASP A 82 -11.77 6.10 7.69
N PRO A 83 -12.65 5.11 7.91
CA PRO A 83 -13.68 4.74 6.92
C PRO A 83 -14.68 5.87 6.63
N THR A 84 -14.71 6.90 7.48
CA THR A 84 -15.55 8.09 7.32
C THR A 84 -14.83 9.25 6.61
N SER A 85 -13.52 9.11 6.34
CA SER A 85 -12.75 10.15 5.67
C SER A 85 -13.21 10.30 4.21
N PRO A 86 -13.51 11.54 3.74
CA PRO A 86 -14.13 11.77 2.43
C PRO A 86 -13.25 11.36 1.24
N THR A 87 -11.96 11.09 1.44
CA THR A 87 -11.02 10.61 0.42
C THR A 87 -11.32 9.19 -0.09
N LEU A 88 -12.11 8.39 0.63
CA LEU A 88 -12.58 7.07 0.18
C LEU A 88 -13.79 7.11 -0.77
N ARG A 89 -14.40 8.30 -0.97
CA ARG A 89 -15.66 8.47 -1.70
C ARG A 89 -15.50 9.06 -3.10
N GLU A 90 -14.34 8.98 -3.72
CA GLU A 90 -14.28 9.28 -5.16
C GLU A 90 -14.65 8.02 -5.96
N PRO A 91 -15.85 7.93 -6.54
CA PRO A 91 -16.09 6.94 -7.57
C PRO A 91 -15.12 7.25 -8.71
N VAL A 92 -14.40 6.25 -9.19
CA VAL A 92 -13.64 6.30 -10.45
C VAL A 92 -14.54 6.97 -11.49
N ARG A 93 -14.24 8.23 -11.83
CA ARG A 93 -14.93 8.91 -12.91
C ARG A 93 -14.60 8.11 -14.15
N ARG A 94 -15.57 7.33 -14.64
CA ARG A 94 -15.52 6.83 -16.01
C ARG A 94 -15.46 8.08 -16.88
N THR A 95 -14.30 8.37 -17.45
CA THR A 95 -14.22 9.26 -18.60
C THR A 95 -15.24 8.74 -19.60
N PRO A 96 -16.23 9.54 -20.03
CA PRO A 96 -17.07 9.13 -21.13
C PRO A 96 -16.14 8.96 -22.34
N ASP A 97 -16.20 7.77 -22.95
CA ASP A 97 -15.63 7.51 -24.27
C ASP A 97 -16.19 8.58 -25.21
N ASN A 98 -15.36 9.55 -25.56
CA ASN A 98 -15.65 10.43 -26.69
C ASN A 98 -15.37 9.63 -27.96
N ALA A 99 -16.35 8.83 -28.35
CA ALA A 99 -16.42 8.21 -29.65
C ALA A 99 -17.74 8.60 -30.31
N SER A 100 -17.64 8.98 -31.58
CA SER A 100 -18.70 9.29 -32.57
C SER A 100 -19.03 10.79 -32.65
N ALA A 101 -18.32 11.56 -33.48
CA ALA A 101 -18.53 11.67 -34.93
C ALA A 101 -19.81 12.44 -35.30
N SER A 102 -19.62 13.67 -35.79
CA SER A 102 -20.18 14.20 -37.05
C SER A 102 -19.42 15.47 -37.43
#